data_AF-A0A539EFP1-F1
#
_entry.id   AF-A0A539EFP1-F1
#
_cell.length_a   1.000
_cell.length_b   1.000
_cell.length_c   1.000
_cell.angle_alpha   90.00
_cell.angle_beta   90.00
_cell.angle_gamma   90.00
#
_symmetry.space_group_name_H-M   'P 1'
#
loop_
_entity.id
_entity.type
_entity.pdbx_description
1 polymer ?
#
loop_
_entity_poly.entity_id
_entity_poly.type
_entity_poly.pdbx_seq_one_letter_code
_entity_poly.pdbx_strand_id
1 'polypeptide(L)'
;MGKKKTDDEAEAVKPVLIDQLVLDKKDGKYRVVELVSFHAKALRAMEAHRHLTQNEVLELALTQVLSGEVLEKDLEKAKAAAPPVPQATEEEKPRRKLSL
;
A
#
# COMPACT_ATOMS: atom_id res chain seq x y z
N MET A 1 -0.38 -11.83 -51.99
CA MET A 1 0.95 -11.90 -51.34
C MET A 1 1.24 -10.58 -50.64
N GLY A 2 1.60 -10.62 -49.35
CA GLY A 2 2.32 -9.59 -48.57
C GLY A 2 1.66 -8.21 -48.42
N LYS A 3 1.57 -7.58 -47.25
CA LYS A 3 2.52 -7.56 -46.13
C LYS A 3 1.77 -7.31 -44.81
N LYS A 4 2.27 -8.00 -43.79
CA LYS A 4 2.01 -7.88 -42.36
C LYS A 4 2.86 -6.74 -41.78
N LYS A 5 2.26 -5.84 -40.97
CA LYS A 5 2.87 -5.03 -39.88
C LYS A 5 1.70 -4.59 -39.00
N THR A 6 1.38 -5.20 -37.85
CA THR A 6 2.04 -5.15 -36.52
C THR A 6 2.63 -3.78 -36.19
N ASP A 7 1.80 -2.97 -35.54
CA ASP A 7 2.14 -1.98 -34.51
C ASP A 7 1.23 -2.41 -33.32
N ASP A 8 1.70 -3.19 -32.36
CA ASP A 8 2.50 -2.72 -31.22
C ASP A 8 1.73 -1.66 -30.40
N GLU A 9 0.62 -2.08 -29.79
CA GLU A 9 0.06 -1.42 -28.60
C GLU A 9 1.00 -1.68 -27.41
N ALA A 10 2.22 -1.15 -27.50
CA ALA A 10 2.94 -0.72 -26.33
C ALA A 10 2.24 0.57 -25.86
N GLU A 11 1.08 0.41 -25.22
CA GLU A 11 0.48 1.47 -24.43
C GLU A 11 1.53 1.81 -23.37
N ALA A 12 2.30 2.85 -23.66
CA ALA A 12 3.33 3.36 -22.79
C ALA A 12 2.65 3.66 -21.46
N VAL A 13 2.84 2.74 -20.51
CA VAL A 13 2.45 2.89 -19.11
C VAL A 13 3.16 4.13 -18.63
N LYS A 14 2.51 5.29 -18.80
CA LYS A 14 2.95 6.52 -18.14
C LYS A 14 3.06 6.14 -16.68
N PRO A 15 4.21 6.35 -16.03
CA PRO A 15 4.32 6.09 -14.61
C PRO A 15 3.23 6.93 -13.96
N VAL A 16 2.18 6.27 -13.47
CA VAL A 16 1.07 6.95 -12.83
C VAL A 16 1.66 7.53 -11.56
N LEU A 17 1.90 8.84 -11.58
CA LEU A 17 2.51 9.54 -10.47
C LEU A 17 1.55 9.45 -9.29
N ILE A 18 2.04 8.94 -8.16
CA ILE A 18 1.29 8.80 -6.92
C ILE A 18 0.65 10.15 -6.54
N ASP A 19 1.36 11.25 -6.75
CA ASP A 19 0.86 12.61 -6.51
C ASP A 19 -0.43 12.89 -7.29
N GLN A 20 -0.51 12.46 -8.55
CA GLN A 20 -1.69 12.66 -9.38
C GLN A 20 -2.87 11.83 -8.85
N LEU A 21 -2.61 10.58 -8.48
CA LEU A 21 -3.63 9.70 -7.90
C LEU A 21 -4.20 10.25 -6.57
N VAL A 22 -3.35 10.85 -5.75
CA VAL A 22 -3.76 11.49 -4.49
C VAL A 22 -4.59 12.76 -4.75
N LEU A 23 -4.24 13.53 -5.78
CA LEU A 23 -4.95 14.75 -6.15
C LEU A 23 -6.32 14.46 -6.76
N ASP A 24 -6.43 13.42 -7.59
CA ASP A 24 -7.66 13.02 -8.27
C ASP A 24 -8.72 12.48 -7.29
N LYS A 25 -8.31 12.00 -6.12
CA LYS A 25 -9.21 11.46 -5.10
C LYS A 25 -9.99 12.55 -4.38
N LYS A 26 -11.23 12.85 -4.80
CA LYS A 26 -12.03 13.95 -4.26
C LYS A 26 -12.48 13.74 -2.80
N ASP A 27 -12.83 12.50 -2.43
CA ASP A 27 -13.40 12.17 -1.11
C ASP A 27 -12.61 11.08 -0.37
N GLY A 28 -12.63 11.16 0.97
CA GLY A 28 -12.07 10.11 1.83
C GLY A 28 -10.54 9.99 1.77
N LYS A 29 -9.81 11.06 1.42
CA LYS A 29 -8.33 11.07 1.33
C LYS A 29 -7.66 10.49 2.58
N TYR A 30 -8.09 10.93 3.77
CA TYR A 30 -7.53 10.47 5.04
C TYR A 30 -7.94 9.04 5.41
N ARG A 31 -9.15 8.59 4.99
CA ARG A 31 -9.62 7.22 5.22
C ARG A 31 -8.75 6.21 4.45
N VAL A 32 -8.31 6.59 3.25
CA VAL A 32 -7.43 5.74 2.44
C VAL A 32 -6.07 5.53 3.06
N VAL A 33 -5.52 6.50 3.80
CA VAL A 33 -4.21 6.33 4.47
C VAL A 33 -4.23 5.12 5.41
N GLU A 34 -5.34 4.92 6.13
CA GLU A 34 -5.49 3.79 7.03
C GLU A 34 -5.61 2.45 6.27
N LEU A 35 -6.40 2.43 5.18
CA LEU A 35 -6.58 1.24 4.34
C LEU A 35 -5.29 0.83 3.62
N VAL A 36 -4.53 1.80 3.13
CA VAL A 36 -3.20 1.60 2.53
C VAL A 36 -2.25 1.02 3.57
N SER A 37 -2.25 1.55 4.79
CA SER A 37 -1.38 1.02 5.86
C SER A 37 -1.72 -0.42 6.22
N PHE A 38 -3.01 -0.77 6.23
CA PHE A 38 -3.47 -2.15 6.44
C PHE A 38 -3.02 -3.06 5.29
N HIS A 39 -3.23 -2.62 4.04
CA HIS A 39 -2.84 -3.37 2.85
C HIS A 39 -1.33 -3.57 2.73
N ALA A 40 -0.53 -2.53 3.04
CA ALA A 40 0.93 -2.61 3.05
C ALA A 40 1.45 -3.66 4.05
N LYS A 41 0.80 -3.82 5.21
CA LYS A 41 1.14 -4.89 6.17
C LYS A 41 0.86 -6.27 5.59
N ALA A 42 -0.25 -6.43 4.86
CA ALA A 42 -0.58 -7.68 4.19
C ALA A 42 0.42 -8.00 3.07
N LEU A 43 0.76 -7.02 2.23
CA LEU A 43 1.77 -7.17 1.17
C LEU A 43 3.13 -7.58 1.74
N ARG A 44 3.55 -6.99 2.86
CA ARG A 44 4.83 -7.33 3.50
C ARG A 44 4.89 -8.75 4.06
N ALA A 45 3.74 -9.36 4.35
CA ALA A 45 3.67 -10.75 4.78
C ALA A 45 3.80 -11.74 3.60
N MET A 46 3.60 -11.29 2.36
CA MET A 46 3.70 -12.15 1.18
C MET A 46 5.17 -12.40 0.80
N GLU A 47 5.51 -13.66 0.51
CA GLU A 47 6.87 -14.03 0.10
C GLU A 47 7.34 -13.29 -1.15
N ALA A 48 6.40 -13.01 -2.07
CA ALA A 48 6.65 -12.27 -3.30
C ALA A 48 7.24 -10.87 -3.06
N HIS A 49 6.98 -10.24 -1.91
CA HIS A 49 7.38 -8.86 -1.62
C HIS A 49 8.49 -8.75 -0.56
N ARG A 50 9.10 -9.87 -0.14
CA ARG A 50 10.17 -9.85 0.87
C ARG A 50 11.43 -9.09 0.47
N HIS A 51 11.66 -8.97 -0.83
CA HIS A 51 12.80 -8.24 -1.39
C HIS A 51 12.58 -6.72 -1.41
N LEU A 52 11.35 -6.25 -1.22
CA LEU A 52 11.00 -4.84 -1.23
C LEU A 52 11.30 -4.20 0.14
N THR A 53 11.80 -2.98 0.08
CA THR A 53 11.94 -2.09 1.23
C THR A 53 10.56 -1.65 1.74
N GLN A 54 10.54 -1.09 2.95
CA GLN A 54 9.30 -0.57 3.52
C GLN A 54 8.64 0.49 2.64
N ASN A 55 9.44 1.38 2.05
CA ASN A 55 8.94 2.46 1.21
C ASN A 55 8.35 1.90 -0.09
N GLU A 56 9.02 0.95 -0.73
CA GLU A 56 8.52 0.30 -1.96
C GLU A 56 7.21 -0.45 -1.71
N VAL A 57 7.05 -1.12 -0.56
CA VAL A 57 5.78 -1.77 -0.20
C VAL A 57 4.67 -0.73 0.04
N LEU A 58 5.00 0.41 0.64
CA LEU A 58 4.04 1.50 0.85
C LEU A 58 3.62 2.16 -0.47
N GLU A 59 4.57 2.41 -1.37
CA GLU A 59 4.30 2.96 -2.71
C GLU A 59 3.46 2.00 -3.55
N LEU A 60 3.76 0.70 -3.48
CA LEU A 60 2.94 -0.34 -4.11
C LEU A 60 1.51 -0.34 -3.57
N ALA A 61 1.36 -0.31 -2.24
CA ALA A 61 0.04 -0.27 -1.60
C ALA A 61 -0.74 0.99 -1.96
N LEU A 62 -0.09 2.16 -1.98
CA LEU A 62 -0.69 3.43 -2.40
C LEU A 62 -1.18 3.34 -3.84
N THR A 63 -0.34 2.80 -4.73
CA THR A 63 -0.66 2.67 -6.14
C THR A 63 -1.86 1.75 -6.33
N GLN A 64 -1.86 0.56 -5.72
CA GLN A 64 -2.95 -0.42 -5.85
C GLN A 64 -4.30 0.10 -5.33
N VAL A 65 -4.29 0.84 -4.20
CA VAL A 65 -5.54 1.35 -3.62
C VAL A 65 -6.05 2.58 -4.37
N LEU A 66 -5.16 3.51 -4.75
CA LEU A 66 -5.57 4.74 -5.41
C LEU A 66 -5.91 4.53 -6.90
N SER A 67 -5.29 3.55 -7.56
CA SER A 67 -5.65 3.16 -8.94
C SER A 67 -6.99 2.42 -9.00
N GLY A 68 -7.47 1.90 -7.86
CA GLY A 68 -8.66 1.07 -7.78
C GLY A 68 -8.42 -0.40 -8.14
N GLU A 69 -7.17 -0.83 -8.34
CA GLU A 69 -6.79 -2.26 -8.45
C GLU A 69 -7.24 -3.05 -7.21
N VAL A 70 -7.17 -2.39 -6.04
CA VAL A 70 -7.73 -2.89 -4.79
C VAL A 70 -8.84 -1.95 -4.32
N LEU A 71 -10.06 -2.48 -4.22
CA LEU A 71 -11.23 -1.70 -3.81
C LEU A 71 -11.22 -1.44 -2.30
N GLU A 72 -11.46 -0.19 -1.92
CA GLU A 72 -11.54 0.24 -0.51
C GLU A 72 -12.53 -0.59 0.31
N LYS A 73 -13.68 -0.95 -0.30
CA LYS A 73 -14.72 -1.77 0.35
C LYS A 73 -14.23 -3.16 0.73
N ASP A 74 -13.33 -3.74 -0.04
CA ASP A 74 -12.81 -5.08 0.21
C ASP A 74 -11.74 -5.04 1.30
N LEU A 75 -10.92 -3.98 1.31
CA LEU A 75 -10.01 -3.71 2.43
C LEU A 75 -10.74 -3.46 3.75
N GLU A 76 -11.88 -2.77 3.71
CA GLU A 76 -12.69 -2.54 4.90
C GLU A 76 -13.28 -3.83 5.47
N LYS A 77 -13.81 -4.70 4.60
CA LYS A 77 -14.27 -6.03 5.02
C LYS A 77 -13.13 -6.86 5.59
N ALA A 78 -11.97 -6.86 4.93
CA ALA A 78 -10.80 -7.60 5.38
C ALA A 78 -10.30 -7.08 6.74
N LYS A 79 -10.28 -5.76 6.94
CA LYS A 79 -9.92 -5.12 8.20
C LYS A 79 -10.93 -5.44 9.32
N ALA A 80 -12.23 -5.44 9.02
CA ALA A 80 -13.27 -5.80 9.98
C ALA A 80 -13.24 -7.28 10.38
N ALA A 81 -12.82 -8.16 9.45
CA ALA A 81 -12.64 -9.58 9.70
C ALA A 81 -11.28 -9.92 10.36
N ALA A 82 -10.32 -8.98 10.34
CA ALA A 82 -9.00 -9.20 10.92
C ALA A 82 -9.09 -9.27 12.46
N PRO A 83 -8.38 -10.23 13.09
CA PRO A 83 -8.31 -10.27 14.55
C PRO A 83 -7.74 -8.97 15.10
N PRO A 84 -8.19 -8.51 16.28
CA PRO A 84 -7.70 -7.26 16.87
C PRO A 84 -6.18 -7.34 17.04
N VAL A 85 -5.47 -6.36 16.50
CA VAL A 85 -4.03 -6.23 16.70
C VAL A 85 -3.80 -6.04 18.21
N PRO A 86 -2.98 -6.87 18.88
CA PRO A 86 -2.65 -6.62 20.26
C PRO A 86 -2.02 -5.22 20.34
N GLN A 87 -2.70 -4.30 21.03
CA GLN A 87 -2.11 -3.03 21.39
C GLN A 87 -0.87 -3.37 22.21
N ALA A 88 0.30 -2.94 21.74
CA ALA A 88 1.51 -3.02 22.53
C ALA A 88 1.25 -2.21 23.80
N THR A 89 0.97 -2.89 24.91
CA THR A 89 1.01 -2.31 26.24
C THR A 89 2.41 -1.73 26.38
N GLU A 90 2.50 -0.41 26.51
CA GLU A 90 3.73 0.29 26.87
C GLU A 90 4.18 -0.20 28.25
N GLU A 91 4.88 -1.34 28.30
CA GLU A 91 5.67 -1.70 29.49
C GLU A 91 6.91 -0.81 29.51
N GLU A 92 6.73 0.27 30.26
CA GLU A 92 7.71 1.13 30.91
C GLU A 92 9.15 0.58 30.91
N LYS A 93 9.97 1.11 29.99
CA LYS A 93 11.42 0.86 29.98
C LYS A 93 12.02 1.45 31.27
N PRO A 94 12.67 0.67 32.15
CA PRO A 94 13.28 1.23 33.35
C PRO A 94 14.43 2.14 32.90
N ARG A 95 14.29 3.44 33.19
CA ARG A 95 15.36 4.43 33.01
C ARG A 95 16.57 3.93 33.80
N ARG A 96 17.59 3.43 33.11
CA ARG A 96 18.88 3.10 33.72
C ARG A 96 19.37 4.34 34.45
N LYS A 97 19.43 4.28 35.77
CA LYS A 97 20.04 5.32 36.59
C LYS A 97 21.48 5.46 36.12
N LEU A 98 21.84 6.62 35.57
CA LEU A 98 23.24 7.01 35.49
C LEU A 98 23.71 7.18 36.94
N SER A 99 24.53 6.24 37.40
CA SER A 99 25.38 6.44 38.56
C SER A 99 26.43 7.49 38.18
N LEU A 100 26.34 8.66 38.81
CA LEU A 100 27.44 9.62 38.94
C LEU A 100 28.49 9.08 39.91
#